data_AF-I2GSU8-F1
#
_entry.id   AF-I2GSU8-F1
#
_cell.length_a   1.000
_cell.length_b   1.000
_cell.length_c   1.000
_cell.angle_alpha   90.00
_cell.angle_beta   90.00
_cell.angle_gamma   90.00
#
_symmetry.space_group_name_H-M   'P 1'
#
loop_
_entity.id
_entity.type
_entity.pdbx_description
1 polymer ?
#
loop_
_entity_poly.entity_id
_entity_poly.type
_entity_poly.pdbx_seq_one_letter_code
_entity_poly.pdbx_strand_id
1 'polypeptide(L)'
;MKKNKFTESKINGILQQQETGKSVVDICREHGISQATYYQWKSKYSGLEVNQLKRLKELEHELAQCKRIVAEQTLQLTVLKDVIEKSSNATGLVCGRSVSCSAFMLQCFTINQS
;
A
#
# COMPACT_ATOMS: atom_id res chain seq x y z
N MET A 1 7.08 -10.00 -19.47
CA MET A 1 7.38 -8.73 -20.17
C MET A 1 8.76 -8.84 -20.81
N LYS A 2 8.90 -8.55 -22.11
CA LYS A 2 10.23 -8.49 -22.73
C LYS A 2 11.03 -7.36 -22.07
N LYS A 3 12.20 -7.66 -21.50
CA LYS A 3 13.09 -6.65 -20.93
C LYS A 3 13.54 -5.74 -22.07
N ASN A 4 13.23 -4.45 -21.97
CA ASN A 4 13.63 -3.48 -22.98
C ASN A 4 15.16 -3.38 -22.98
N LYS A 5 15.80 -3.32 -24.16
CA LYS A 5 17.28 -3.30 -24.27
C LYS A 5 17.91 -2.05 -23.65
N PHE A 6 17.13 -0.98 -23.51
CA PHE A 6 17.57 0.30 -22.94
C PHE A 6 16.85 0.56 -21.62
N THR A 7 17.63 0.74 -20.55
CA THR A 7 17.12 1.24 -19.27
C THR A 7 16.86 2.73 -19.36
N GLU A 8 15.89 3.24 -18.61
CA GLU A 8 15.55 4.67 -18.57
C GLU A 8 16.76 5.55 -18.23
N SER A 9 17.60 5.13 -17.29
CA SER A 9 18.84 5.85 -16.96
C SER A 9 19.80 5.94 -18.16
N LYS A 10 19.88 4.89 -18.99
CA LYS A 10 20.70 4.89 -20.19
C LYS A 10 20.11 5.83 -21.26
N ILE A 11 18.77 5.85 -21.40
CA ILE A 11 18.08 6.77 -22.30
C ILE A 11 18.36 8.23 -21.92
N ASN A 12 18.24 8.58 -20.63
CA ASN A 12 18.53 9.94 -20.18
C ASN A 12 20.00 10.34 -20.39
N GLY A 13 20.95 9.43 -20.12
CA GLY A 13 22.36 9.70 -20.40
C GLY A 13 22.62 9.99 -21.88
N ILE A 14 21.90 9.32 -22.79
CA ILE A 14 21.97 9.59 -24.24
C ILE A 14 21.38 10.96 -24.58
N LEU A 15 20.25 11.34 -23.96
CA LEU A 15 19.62 12.65 -24.18
C LEU A 15 20.50 13.81 -23.66
N GLN A 16 21.18 13.63 -22.53
CA GLN A 16 22.12 14.62 -21.97
C GLN A 16 23.34 14.88 -22.87
N GLN A 17 23.76 13.91 -23.68
CA GLN A 17 24.86 14.13 -24.64
C GLN A 17 24.55 15.25 -25.64
N GLN A 18 23.27 15.43 -25.99
CA GLN A 18 22.83 16.52 -26.85
C GLN A 18 22.88 17.88 -26.12
N GLU A 19 22.68 17.90 -24.80
CA GLU A 19 22.83 19.11 -23.97
C GLU A 19 24.31 19.50 -23.82
N THR A 20 25.23 18.52 -23.82
CA THR A 20 26.68 18.76 -23.88
C THR A 20 27.20 19.18 -25.26
N GLY A 21 26.31 19.34 -26.26
CA GLY A 21 26.65 19.87 -27.58
C GLY A 21 26.95 18.85 -28.67
N LYS A 22 26.77 17.54 -28.43
CA LYS A 22 26.90 16.53 -29.52
C LYS A 22 25.70 16.60 -30.48
N SER A 23 25.96 16.36 -31.77
CA SER A 23 24.88 16.29 -32.77
C SER A 23 24.04 15.02 -32.60
N VAL A 24 22.74 15.11 -32.88
CA VAL A 24 21.81 13.96 -32.80
C VAL A 24 22.24 12.84 -33.76
N VAL A 25 22.84 13.18 -34.89
CA VAL A 25 23.31 12.20 -35.90
C VAL A 25 24.42 11.34 -35.33
N ASP A 26 25.37 11.95 -34.61
CA ASP A 26 26.51 11.23 -34.04
C ASP A 26 26.08 10.38 -32.85
N ILE A 27 25.18 10.89 -32.02
CA ILE A 27 24.57 10.12 -30.94
C ILE A 27 23.85 8.88 -31.49
N CYS A 28 23.09 9.04 -32.58
CA CYS A 28 22.39 7.92 -33.21
C CYS A 28 23.34 6.84 -33.74
N ARG A 29 24.48 7.26 -34.32
CA ARG A 29 25.53 6.36 -34.81
C ARG A 29 26.27 5.65 -33.67
N GLU A 30 26.64 6.38 -32.61
CA GLU A 30 27.36 5.87 -31.45
C GLU A 30 26.55 4.81 -30.69
N HIS A 31 25.26 5.06 -30.49
CA HIS A 31 24.37 4.18 -29.71
C HIS A 31 23.58 3.17 -30.57
N GLY A 32 23.74 3.21 -31.90
CA GLY A 32 23.04 2.32 -32.83
C GLY A 32 21.52 2.48 -32.81
N ILE A 33 21.04 3.72 -32.63
CA ILE A 33 19.61 4.05 -32.55
C ILE A 33 19.17 4.86 -33.77
N SER A 34 17.89 4.75 -34.13
CA SER A 34 17.31 5.61 -35.17
C SER A 34 16.99 7.00 -34.61
N GLN A 35 17.02 8.03 -35.47
CA GLN A 35 16.60 9.38 -35.07
C GLN A 35 15.14 9.42 -34.58
N ALA A 36 14.25 8.62 -35.19
CA ALA A 36 12.86 8.52 -34.76
C ALA A 36 12.76 8.06 -33.29
N THR A 37 13.55 7.04 -32.93
CA THR A 37 13.62 6.55 -31.54
C THR A 37 14.16 7.62 -30.59
N TYR A 38 15.18 8.37 -31.01
CA TYR A 38 15.75 9.47 -30.23
C TYR A 38 14.70 10.54 -29.91
N TYR A 39 13.97 11.03 -30.92
CA TYR A 39 12.94 12.05 -30.70
C TYR A 39 11.76 11.52 -29.88
N GLN A 40 11.40 10.24 -30.04
CA GLN A 40 10.39 9.60 -29.20
C GLN A 40 10.81 9.54 -27.73
N TRP A 41 12.08 9.26 -27.44
CA TRP A 41 12.63 9.32 -26.08
C TRP A 41 12.69 10.75 -25.57
N LYS A 42 13.14 11.70 -26.40
CA LYS A 42 13.16 13.12 -26.06
C LYS A 42 11.78 13.60 -25.63
N SER A 43 10.72 13.25 -26.34
CA SER A 43 9.35 13.62 -25.95
C SER A 43 8.86 12.96 -24.65
N LYS A 44 9.34 11.75 -24.33
CA LYS A 44 8.92 11.01 -23.12
C LYS A 44 9.68 11.42 -21.87
N TYR A 45 10.94 11.80 -22.03
CA TYR A 45 11.86 12.05 -20.91
C TYR A 45 12.38 13.51 -20.90
N SER A 46 11.91 14.38 -21.79
CA SER A 46 12.24 15.81 -21.75
C SER A 46 11.85 16.41 -20.41
N GLY A 47 12.82 17.01 -19.72
CA GLY A 47 12.60 17.69 -18.45
C GLY A 47 12.67 16.77 -17.21
N LEU A 48 12.93 15.47 -17.37
CA LEU A 48 13.18 14.56 -16.25
C LEU A 48 14.67 14.34 -16.06
N GLU A 49 15.24 14.95 -15.02
CA GLU A 49 16.63 14.69 -14.64
C GLU A 49 16.79 13.24 -14.15
N VAL A 50 17.96 12.62 -14.38
CA VAL A 50 18.26 11.24 -13.94
C VAL A 50 17.98 11.05 -12.44
N ASN A 51 18.22 12.08 -11.63
CA ASN A 51 17.94 12.07 -10.19
C ASN A 51 16.43 12.05 -9.87
N GLN A 52 15.62 12.75 -10.67
CA GLN A 52 14.16 12.76 -10.51
C GLN A 52 13.56 11.39 -10.85
N LEU A 53 14.08 10.71 -11.88
CA LEU A 53 13.62 9.35 -12.22
C LEU A 53 13.93 8.33 -11.10
N LYS A 54 15.11 8.42 -10.49
CA LYS A 54 15.48 7.54 -9.35
C LYS A 54 14.54 7.79 -8.17
N ARG A 55 14.36 9.06 -7.81
CA ARG A 55 13.48 9.45 -6.71
C ARG A 55 12.02 9.05 -6.95
N LEU A 56 11.52 9.16 -8.18
CA LEU A 56 10.17 8.71 -8.53
C LEU A 56 10.01 7.20 -8.33
N LYS A 57 10.97 6.39 -8.77
CA LYS A 57 10.91 4.93 -8.56
C LYS A 57 10.98 4.52 -7.11
N GLU A 58 11.83 5.19 -6.33
CA GLU A 58 11.91 4.98 -4.87
C GLU A 58 10.58 5.32 -4.21
N LEU A 59 10.00 6.48 -4.53
CA LEU A 59 8.69 6.89 -4.01
C LEU A 59 7.56 5.93 -4.42
N GLU A 60 7.54 5.45 -5.67
CA GLU A 60 6.57 4.46 -6.12
C GLU A 60 6.70 3.14 -5.35
N HIS A 61 7.93 2.70 -5.08
CA HIS A 61 8.20 1.50 -4.31
C HIS A 61 7.77 1.66 -2.85
N GLU A 62 8.12 2.77 -2.21
CA GLU A 62 7.70 3.09 -0.85
C GLU A 62 6.18 3.18 -0.73
N LEU A 63 5.51 3.81 -1.70
CA LEU A 63 4.05 3.89 -1.76
C LEU A 63 3.43 2.49 -1.87
N ALA A 64 3.98 1.62 -2.71
CA ALA A 64 3.53 0.24 -2.85
C ALA A 64 3.76 -0.59 -1.57
N GLN A 65 4.87 -0.37 -0.84
CA GLN A 65 5.11 -0.98 0.46
C GLN A 65 4.12 -0.48 1.51
N CYS A 66 3.96 0.85 1.62
CA CYS A 66 3.05 1.48 2.56
C CYS A 66 1.61 1.00 2.37
N LYS A 67 1.12 0.94 1.12
CA LYS A 67 -0.21 0.40 0.81
C LYS A 67 -0.40 -1.05 1.26
N ARG A 68 0.61 -1.89 1.10
CA ARG A 68 0.56 -3.28 1.57
C ARG A 68 0.45 -3.36 3.09
N ILE A 69 1.27 -2.59 3.80
CA ILE A 69 1.27 -2.56 5.26
C ILE A 69 -0.08 -2.05 5.77
N VAL A 70 -0.60 -0.96 5.19
CA VAL A 70 -1.90 -0.39 5.58
C VAL A 70 -3.04 -1.38 5.35
N ALA A 71 -3.04 -2.10 4.22
CA ALA A 71 -4.05 -3.13 3.96
C ALA A 71 -4.00 -4.24 5.02
N GLU A 72 -2.80 -4.77 5.30
CA GLU A 72 -2.60 -5.80 6.33
C GLU A 72 -3.05 -5.34 7.72
N GLN A 73 -2.64 -4.14 8.14
CA GLN A 73 -3.04 -3.57 9.42
C GLN A 73 -4.55 -3.35 9.51
N THR A 74 -5.18 -2.90 8.43
CA THR A 74 -6.64 -2.71 8.39
C THR A 74 -7.37 -4.04 8.54
N LEU A 75 -6.88 -5.11 7.91
CA LEU A 75 -7.43 -6.46 8.08
C LEU A 75 -7.31 -6.91 9.53
N GLN A 76 -6.13 -6.74 10.15
CA GLN A 76 -5.91 -7.09 11.56
C GLN A 76 -6.83 -6.32 12.49
N LEU A 77 -7.02 -5.02 12.26
CA LEU A 77 -7.94 -4.20 13.05
C LEU A 77 -9.40 -4.66 12.92
N THR A 78 -9.84 -5.04 11.72
CA THR A 78 -11.19 -5.59 11.51
C THR A 78 -11.38 -6.89 12.28
N VAL A 79 -10.42 -7.82 12.17
CA VAL A 79 -10.49 -9.10 12.92
C VAL A 79 -10.53 -8.86 14.42
N LEU A 80 -9.70 -7.94 14.94
CA LEU A 80 -9.70 -7.62 16.37
C LEU A 80 -11.03 -7.01 16.82
N LYS A 81 -11.62 -6.11 16.02
CA LYS A 81 -12.95 -5.55 16.30
C LYS A 81 -14.03 -6.62 16.32
N ASP A 82 -14.04 -7.53 15.34
CA ASP A 82 -15.00 -8.63 15.29
C ASP A 82 -14.88 -9.56 16.50
N VAL A 83 -13.65 -9.84 16.96
CA VAL A 83 -13.40 -10.64 18.17
C VAL A 83 -13.92 -9.91 19.41
N ILE A 84 -13.68 -8.60 19.53
CA ILE A 84 -14.18 -7.79 20.65
C ILE A 84 -15.71 -7.79 20.64
N GLU A 85 -16.35 -7.52 19.50
CA GLU A 85 -17.81 -7.52 19.36
C GLU A 85 -18.41 -8.90 19.68
N LYS A 86 -17.76 -9.98 19.26
CA LYS A 86 -18.19 -11.34 19.63
C LYS A 86 -18.06 -11.61 21.12
N SER A 87 -17.00 -11.12 21.76
CA SER A 87 -16.75 -11.30 23.20
C SER A 87 -17.70 -10.48 24.08
N SER A 88 -18.06 -9.26 23.66
CA SER A 88 -19.07 -8.44 24.36
C SER A 88 -20.46 -9.04 24.22
N ASN A 89 -20.81 -9.60 23.05
CA ASN A 89 -22.06 -10.30 22.84
C ASN A 89 -22.14 -11.62 23.64
N ALA A 90 -21.03 -12.33 23.82
CA ALA A 90 -20.96 -13.54 24.65
C ALA A 90 -21.06 -13.24 26.16
N THR A 91 -20.48 -12.13 26.63
CA THR A 91 -20.57 -11.71 28.03
C THR A 91 -21.92 -11.05 28.38
N GLY A 92 -22.61 -10.45 27.41
CA GLY A 92 -24.00 -9.98 27.54
C GLY A 92 -25.03 -11.09 27.78
N LEU A 93 -24.71 -12.36 27.49
CA LEU A 93 -25.54 -13.52 27.79
C LEU A 93 -25.33 -14.11 29.19
N VAL A 94 -24.27 -13.71 29.91
CA VAL A 94 -23.96 -14.24 31.25
C VAL A 94 -24.45 -13.32 32.38
N CYS A 95 -24.79 -12.05 32.09
CA CYS A 95 -25.44 -11.14 33.03
C CYS A 95 -26.91 -10.90 32.66
N GLY A 96 -27.70 -11.97 32.54
CA GLY A 96 -29.13 -11.90 32.20
C GLY A 96 -30.01 -12.90 32.96
N ARG A 97 -29.48 -13.63 33.94
CA ARG A 97 -30.24 -14.54 34.81
C ARG A 97 -29.91 -14.32 36.28
N SER A 98 -30.19 -13.11 36.75
CA SER A 98 -30.31 -12.82 38.18
C SER A 98 -31.55 -11.97 38.44
N VAL A 99 -32.70 -12.42 37.94
CA VAL A 99 -34.02 -11.91 38.39
C VAL A 99 -34.95 -13.04 38.83
N SER A 100 -34.41 -14.13 39.36
CA SER A 100 -35.23 -15.11 40.09
C SER A 100 -34.49 -15.75 41.26
N CYS A 101 -33.82 -14.92 42.07
CA CYS A 101 -33.40 -15.33 43.42
C CYS A 101 -34.21 -14.58 44.52
N SER A 102 -34.91 -13.50 44.17
CA SER A 102 -35.81 -12.79 45.09
C SER A 102 -37.12 -13.54 45.35
N ALA A 103 -37.60 -14.37 44.40
CA ALA A 103 -38.80 -15.18 44.60
C ALA A 103 -38.55 -16.41 45.51
N PHE A 104 -37.33 -16.98 45.51
CA PHE A 104 -37.03 -18.18 46.31
C PHE A 104 -36.71 -17.84 47.79
N MET A 105 -36.16 -16.66 48.07
CA MET A 105 -35.90 -16.21 49.44
C MET A 105 -37.17 -15.83 50.21
N LEU A 106 -38.22 -15.35 49.53
CA LEU A 106 -39.48 -15.03 50.20
C LEU A 106 -40.29 -16.30 50.58
N GLN A 107 -40.14 -17.39 49.83
CA GLN A 107 -40.84 -18.63 50.10
C GLN A 107 -40.21 -19.45 51.25
N CYS A 108 -38.91 -19.30 51.49
CA CYS A 108 -38.25 -19.89 52.67
C CYS A 108 -38.55 -19.15 53.98
N PHE A 109 -38.91 -17.85 53.94
CA PHE A 109 -39.24 -17.09 55.15
C PHE A 109 -40.65 -17.39 55.68
N THR A 110 -41.59 -17.83 54.83
CA THR A 110 -42.98 -18.16 55.24
C THR A 110 -43.15 -19.59 55.78
N ILE A 111 -42.16 -20.47 55.61
CA ILE A 111 -42.20 -21.86 56.14
C ILE A 111 -41.61 -21.94 57.56
N ASN A 112 -40.93 -20.89 58.05
CA ASN A 112 -40.29 -20.85 59.37
C ASN A 112 -41.01 -19.89 60.36
N GLN A 113 -42.35 -19.81 60.23
CA GLN A 113 -43.26 -19.22 61.22
C GLN A 113 -44.57 -20.03 61.32
N SER A 114 -44.47 -21.35 61.38
CA SER A 114 -45.56 -22.24 61.83
C SER A 114 -44.99 -23.36 62.69
#